data_AF-A0A7K2QEB7-F1
#
_entry.id   AF-A0A7K2QEB7-F1
#
_cell.length_a   1.000
_cell.length_b   1.000
_cell.length_c   1.000
_cell.angle_alpha   90.00
_cell.angle_beta   90.00
_cell.angle_gamma   90.00
#
_symmetry.space_group_name_H-M   'P 1'
#
loop_
_entity.id
_entity.type
_entity.pdbx_description
1 polymer ?
#
loop_
_entity_poly.entity_id
_entity_poly.type
_entity_poly.pdbx_seq_one_letter_code
_entity_poly.pdbx_strand_id
1 'polypeptide(L)'
;MRSERTPFEGGPMDGRVLPILLGPTGHPPKWYEIPVPAADGGPPTVLVYERVPSGHSKRLHLQKGWKYTYTPSGRKPALRWPWTKTKPMPRTPPGEDSA
;
A
#
# COMPACT_ATOMS: atom_id res chain seq x y z
N MET A 1 -11.60 -19.58 -6.49
CA MET A 1 -10.72 -18.57 -5.86
C MET A 1 -10.97 -18.55 -4.36
N ARG A 2 -9.93 -18.39 -3.52
CA ARG A 2 -10.04 -18.35 -2.06
C ARG A 2 -9.81 -16.92 -1.57
N SER A 3 -10.50 -16.53 -0.50
CA SER A 3 -10.27 -15.26 0.20
C SER A 3 -9.87 -15.50 1.65
N GLU A 4 -9.06 -14.61 2.21
CA GLU A 4 -8.67 -14.58 3.64
C GLU A 4 -9.20 -13.32 4.30
N ARG A 5 -9.72 -13.41 5.53
CA ARG A 5 -10.12 -12.24 6.32
C ARG A 5 -8.87 -11.57 6.89
N THR A 6 -8.39 -10.52 6.22
CA THR A 6 -7.13 -9.84 6.57
C THR A 6 -7.42 -8.55 7.33
N PRO A 7 -6.83 -8.36 8.54
CA PRO A 7 -6.93 -7.11 9.29
C PRO A 7 -6.16 -5.96 8.65
N PHE A 8 -6.67 -4.75 8.82
CA PHE A 8 -6.03 -3.49 8.44
C PHE A 8 -5.69 -2.71 9.71
N GLU A 9 -4.46 -2.19 9.77
CA GLU A 9 -3.94 -1.40 10.89
C GLU A 9 -3.43 -0.05 10.39
N GLY A 10 -3.77 1.00 11.14
CA GLY A 10 -3.44 2.39 10.86
C GLY A 10 -4.26 3.02 9.71
N GLY A 11 -4.17 4.35 9.64
CA GLY A 11 -4.87 5.13 8.64
C GLY A 11 -6.40 4.99 8.69
N PRO A 12 -7.11 5.33 7.61
CA PRO A 12 -8.58 5.34 7.59
C PRO A 12 -9.27 3.97 7.71
N MET A 13 -8.54 2.87 7.50
CA MET A 13 -9.07 1.51 7.58
C MET A 13 -8.72 0.80 8.90
N ASP A 14 -8.19 1.50 9.89
CA ASP A 14 -7.75 0.90 11.15
C ASP A 14 -8.87 0.09 11.84
N GLY A 15 -8.52 -1.09 12.34
CA GLY A 15 -9.43 -2.02 13.02
C GLY A 15 -10.40 -2.77 12.10
N ARG A 16 -10.40 -2.51 10.78
CA ARG A 16 -11.26 -3.22 9.83
C ARG A 16 -10.66 -4.55 9.42
N VAL A 17 -11.53 -5.49 9.07
CA VAL A 17 -11.13 -6.80 8.52
C VAL A 17 -11.88 -7.04 7.22
N LEU A 18 -11.14 -7.19 6.11
CA LEU A 18 -11.72 -7.42 4.79
C LEU A 18 -11.39 -8.81 4.25
N PRO A 19 -12.31 -9.44 3.50
CA PRO A 19 -12.01 -10.65 2.73
C PRO A 19 -11.16 -10.28 1.51
N ILE A 20 -9.87 -10.61 1.54
CA ILE A 20 -8.94 -10.33 0.46
C ILE A 20 -8.72 -11.59 -0.37
N LEU A 21 -8.80 -11.44 -1.69
CA LEU A 21 -8.53 -12.54 -2.62
C LEU A 21 -7.06 -12.96 -2.53
N LEU A 22 -6.86 -14.26 -2.43
CA LEU A 22 -5.53 -14.85 -2.40
C LEU A 22 -5.04 -15.12 -3.82
N GLY A 23 -3.76 -14.83 -4.05
CA GLY A 23 -3.08 -15.20 -5.29
C GLY A 23 -2.80 -16.70 -5.37
N PRO A 24 -2.19 -17.16 -6.47
CA PRO A 24 -1.81 -18.57 -6.66
C PRO A 24 -0.90 -19.11 -5.55
N THR A 25 -0.11 -18.25 -4.91
CA THR A 25 0.77 -18.58 -3.78
C THR A 25 0.03 -18.71 -2.45
N GLY A 26 -1.30 -18.53 -2.43
CA GLY A 26 -2.10 -18.58 -1.21
C GLY A 26 -1.92 -17.37 -0.30
N HIS A 27 -1.24 -16.32 -0.75
CA HIS A 27 -1.01 -15.11 0.02
C HIS A 27 -1.87 -13.95 -0.49
N PRO A 28 -2.31 -13.03 0.40
CA PRO A 28 -2.85 -11.74 -0.02
C PRO A 28 -1.84 -10.98 -0.88
N PRO A 29 -2.24 -10.02 -1.73
CA PRO A 29 -1.30 -9.15 -2.44
C PRO A 29 -0.25 -8.52 -1.51
N LYS A 30 0.95 -8.21 -2.02
CA LYS A 30 1.95 -7.51 -1.19
C LYS A 30 1.52 -6.08 -0.85
N TRP A 31 0.78 -5.45 -1.75
CA TRP A 31 0.31 -4.08 -1.64
C TRP A 31 -1.17 -4.01 -1.95
N TYR A 32 -1.91 -3.22 -1.19
CA TYR A 32 -3.33 -2.97 -1.40
C TYR A 32 -3.57 -1.47 -1.53
N GLU A 33 -4.21 -1.06 -2.63
CA GLU A 33 -4.49 0.34 -2.95
C GLU A 33 -5.99 0.58 -2.94
N ILE A 34 -6.41 1.63 -2.24
CA ILE A 34 -7.81 2.02 -2.15
C ILE A 34 -7.93 3.46 -2.66
N PRO A 35 -8.49 3.69 -3.87
CA PRO A 35 -8.81 5.03 -4.31
C PRO A 35 -10.02 5.54 -3.53
N VAL A 36 -9.81 6.61 -2.77
CA VAL A 36 -10.86 7.33 -2.05
C VAL A 36 -11.21 8.58 -2.83
N PRO A 37 -12.44 8.71 -3.36
CA PRO A 37 -12.89 9.92 -4.05
C PRO A 37 -12.77 11.16 -3.15
N ALA A 38 -12.31 12.28 -3.71
CA ALA A 38 -12.35 13.55 -2.99
C ALA A 38 -13.80 14.04 -2.89
N ALA A 39 -14.17 14.61 -1.74
CA ALA A 39 -15.53 15.12 -1.50
C ALA A 39 -15.93 16.19 -2.52
N ASP A 40 -14.98 17.01 -2.97
CA ASP A 40 -15.20 18.14 -3.88
C ASP A 40 -15.00 17.76 -5.37
N GLY A 41 -14.96 16.46 -5.70
CA GLY A 41 -14.76 15.99 -7.08
C GLY A 41 -13.33 16.11 -7.62
N GLY A 42 -12.37 16.49 -6.77
CA GLY A 42 -10.94 16.49 -7.09
C GLY A 42 -10.34 15.08 -7.28
N PRO A 43 -9.03 14.99 -7.62
CA PRO A 43 -8.34 13.72 -7.80
C PRO A 43 -8.48 12.80 -6.56
N PRO A 44 -8.68 11.49 -6.74
CA PRO A 44 -8.84 10.58 -5.62
C PRO A 44 -7.54 10.48 -4.82
N THR A 45 -7.67 10.39 -3.50
CA THR A 45 -6.55 10.06 -2.61
C THR A 45 -6.40 8.54 -2.58
N VAL A 46 -5.21 8.03 -2.89
CA VAL A 46 -4.93 6.60 -2.85
C VAL A 46 -4.35 6.24 -1.49
N LEU A 47 -5.08 5.44 -0.72
CA LEU A 47 -4.56 4.82 0.49
C LEU A 47 -3.75 3.59 0.11
N VAL A 48 -2.52 3.50 0.61
CA VAL A 48 -1.62 2.37 0.35
C VAL A 48 -1.39 1.59 1.63
N TYR A 49 -1.54 0.27 1.54
CA TYR A 49 -1.29 -0.65 2.64
C TYR A 49 -0.28 -1.72 2.24
N GLU A 50 0.68 -2.00 3.13
CA GLU A 50 1.68 -3.06 2.96
C GLU A 50 1.27 -4.34 3.69
N ARG A 51 1.38 -5.49 3.02
CA ARG A 51 1.23 -6.80 3.66
C ARG A 51 2.42 -7.10 4.55
N VAL A 52 2.16 -7.32 5.83
CA VAL A 52 3.14 -7.70 6.86
C VAL A 52 2.68 -8.92 7.66
N PRO A 53 3.59 -9.69 8.28
CA PRO A 53 3.21 -10.75 9.20
C PRO A 53 2.35 -10.21 10.35
N SER A 54 1.25 -10.92 10.68
CA SER A 54 0.42 -10.55 11.84
C SER A 54 1.10 -10.87 13.17
N GLY A 55 2.06 -11.79 13.14
CA GLY A 55 2.88 -12.20 14.27
C GLY A 55 3.41 -13.61 14.08
N HIS A 56 4.22 -14.06 15.04
CA HIS A 56 4.83 -15.39 15.05
C HIS A 56 4.34 -16.21 16.26
N SER A 57 4.31 -17.53 16.11
CA SER A 57 4.02 -18.46 17.21
C SER A 57 5.19 -18.50 18.20
N LYS A 58 4.88 -18.60 19.50
CA LYS A 58 5.90 -18.47 20.57
C LYS A 58 6.96 -19.57 20.56
N ARG A 59 6.58 -20.81 20.22
CA ARG A 59 7.48 -21.98 20.32
C ARG A 59 8.23 -22.28 19.02
N LEU A 60 7.57 -22.14 17.88
CA LEU A 60 8.12 -22.56 16.58
C LEU A 60 8.44 -21.38 15.65
N HIS A 61 8.17 -20.14 16.10
CA HIS A 61 8.31 -18.92 15.28
C HIS A 61 7.56 -18.96 13.94
N LEU A 62 6.58 -19.85 13.79
CA LEU A 62 5.75 -19.94 12.59
C LEU A 62 4.86 -18.70 12.47
N GLN A 63 4.81 -18.12 11.27
CA GLN A 63 3.96 -16.99 10.96
C GLN A 63 2.48 -17.36 11.12
N LYS A 64 1.72 -16.54 11.86
CA LYS A 64 0.30 -16.82 12.17
C LYS A 64 -0.68 -16.38 11.08
N GLY A 65 -0.24 -15.55 10.15
CA GLY A 65 -1.07 -14.99 9.08
C GLY A 65 -0.53 -13.65 8.61
N TRP A 66 -1.38 -12.91 7.92
CA TRP A 66 -1.05 -11.62 7.33
C TRP A 66 -1.96 -10.51 7.87
N LYS A 67 -1.44 -9.28 7.87
CA LYS A 67 -2.20 -8.06 8.06
C LYS A 67 -1.70 -7.00 7.09
N TYR A 68 -2.49 -5.93 6.93
CA TYR A 68 -2.14 -4.78 6.13
C TYR A 68 -1.85 -3.58 7.03
N THR A 69 -0.68 -2.97 6.89
CA THR A 69 -0.30 -1.76 7.65
C THR A 69 -0.30 -0.54 6.73
N TYR A 70 -0.91 0.54 7.19
CA TYR A 70 -1.00 1.79 6.43
C TYR A 70 0.37 2.38 6.15
N THR A 71 0.57 2.84 4.92
CA THR A 71 1.78 3.51 4.47
C THR A 71 1.49 5.02 4.33
N PRO A 72 1.95 5.87 5.26
CA PRO A 72 1.60 7.30 5.28
C PRO A 72 2.10 8.07 4.06
N SER A 73 3.14 7.59 3.38
CA SER A 73 3.63 8.21 2.14
C SER A 73 2.65 8.10 0.97
N GLY A 74 1.63 7.22 1.06
CA GLY A 74 0.66 6.99 0.00
C GLY A 74 1.29 6.41 -1.28
N ARG A 75 2.51 5.85 -1.20
CA ARG A 75 3.25 5.34 -2.35
C ARG A 75 3.92 4.00 -2.03
N LYS A 76 3.86 3.09 -2.99
CA LYS A 76 4.68 1.87 -2.98
C LYS A 76 6.17 2.24 -3.18
N PRO A 77 7.10 1.52 -2.54
CA PRO A 77 8.52 1.73 -2.79
C PRO A 77 8.85 1.45 -4.26
N ALA A 78 9.75 2.26 -4.82
CA ALA A 78 10.25 2.03 -6.17
C ALA A 78 10.96 0.69 -6.25
N LEU A 79 10.75 -0.02 -7.36
CA LEU A 79 11.45 -1.27 -7.60
C LEU A 79 12.95 -0.98 -7.79
N ARG A 80 13.81 -1.75 -7.11
CA ARG A 80 15.27 -1.59 -7.16
C ARG A 80 15.92 -2.55 -8.16
N TRP A 81 15.53 -2.46 -9.42
CA TRP A 81 16.24 -3.20 -10.49
C TRP A 81 17.32 -2.32 -11.12
N PRO A 82 18.46 -2.89 -11.56
CA PRO A 82 19.54 -2.10 -12.14
C PRO A 82 19.18 -1.42 -13.47
N TRP A 83 18.05 -1.78 -14.08
CA TRP A 83 17.49 -1.14 -15.28
C TRP A 83 16.24 -0.31 -15.01
N THR A 84 15.92 -0.01 -13.75
CA THR A 84 14.80 0.87 -13.42
C THR A 84 15.19 2.31 -13.75
N LYS A 85 14.59 2.90 -14.79
CA LYS A 85 14.77 4.33 -15.08
C LYS A 85 14.02 5.16 -14.04
N THR A 86 14.75 5.91 -13.22
CA THR A 86 14.16 6.92 -12.33
C THR A 86 13.56 8.03 -13.18
N LYS A 87 12.24 8.27 -13.09
CA LYS A 87 11.61 9.39 -13.81
C LYS A 87 12.14 10.70 -13.21
N PRO A 88 12.73 11.62 -13.99
CA PRO A 88 13.14 12.92 -13.48
C PRO A 88 11.93 13.67 -12.93
N MET A 89 12.05 14.28 -11.75
CA MET A 89 11.04 15.20 -11.23
C MET A 89 10.88 16.36 -12.23
N PRO A 90 9.65 16.82 -12.54
CA PRO A 90 9.48 17.99 -13.39
C PRO A 90 10.21 19.16 -12.74
N ARG A 91 11.25 19.64 -13.41
CA ARG A 91 11.92 20.88 -13.04
C ARG A 91 10.93 21.99 -13.35
N THR A 92 10.36 22.62 -12.33
CA THR A 92 9.67 23.90 -12.49
C THR A 92 10.69 24.87 -13.10
N PRO A 93 10.45 25.44 -14.29
CA PRO A 93 11.33 26.47 -14.82
C PRO A 93 11.35 27.64 -13.82
N PRO A 94 12.53 28.20 -13.49
CA PRO A 94 12.60 29.41 -12.67
C PRO A 94 11.83 30.53 -13.37
N GLY A 95 11.03 31.25 -12.59
CA GLY A 95 10.00 32.18 -13.05
C GLY A 95 10.50 33.18 -14.11
N GLU A 96 9.71 33.30 -15.16
CA GLU A 96 9.53 34.54 -15.89
C GLU A 96 8.81 35.54 -14.97
N ASP A 97 9.56 36.14 -14.03
CA ASP A 97 9.21 37.44 -13.49
C ASP A 97 9.61 38.48 -14.56
N SER A 98 8.69 38.74 -15.50
CA SER A 98 8.77 39.89 -16.39
C SER A 98 8.11 41.09 -15.69
N ALA A 99 8.90 42.11 -15.37
CA ALA A 99 8.46 43.47 -15.05
C ALA A 99 8.95 44.41 -16.16
#